data_AF-A0A165N9N6-F1
#
_entry.id   AF-A0A165N9N6-F1
#
_cell.length_a   1.000
_cell.length_b   1.000
_cell.length_c   1.000
_cell.angle_alpha   90.00
_cell.angle_beta   90.00
_cell.angle_gamma   90.00
#
_symmetry.space_group_name_H-M   'P 1'
#
loop_
_entity.id
_entity.type
_entity.pdbx_description
1 polymer ?
#
loop_
_entity_poly.entity_id
_entity_poly.type
_entity_poly.pdbx_seq_one_letter_code
_entity_poly.pdbx_strand_id
1 'polypeptide(L)'
;MLNSSSTKYASVEQSSTKSIPFLLPGELTSTIICDWAEACELFCENQKDLKPENYVKKVAWGMQNLDMRDWYQTEKAKINAYTLPEYIEAMKSHYLRPDWDEEAHDALALSTQGLLPFAKWQTNFCVDNILLCDTPFYFKEADICKHLNIHMHSDLKVLCKHEKVNKILKFNKWLEKVHILDE
;
A
#
# COMPACT_ATOMS: atom_id res chain seq x y z
N MET A 1 26.09 19.22 -18.43
CA MET A 1 25.25 18.06 -18.78
C MET A 1 25.07 17.27 -17.50
N LEU A 2 23.90 17.37 -16.86
CA LEU A 2 23.66 16.72 -15.57
C LEU A 2 23.30 15.26 -15.83
N ASN A 3 24.19 14.36 -15.39
CA ASN A 3 23.87 12.96 -15.16
C ASN A 3 22.82 12.89 -14.07
N SER A 4 21.55 12.73 -14.44
CA SER A 4 20.55 12.17 -13.54
C SER A 4 20.30 10.76 -14.01
N SER A 5 20.84 9.79 -13.27
CA SER A 5 20.31 8.43 -13.28
C SER A 5 18.86 8.52 -12.81
N SER A 6 17.93 8.73 -13.74
CA SER A 6 16.50 8.69 -13.44
C SER A 6 16.20 7.27 -13.00
N THR A 7 15.88 7.08 -11.72
CA THR A 7 15.18 5.87 -11.31
C THR A 7 13.86 5.83 -12.08
N LYS A 8 13.48 4.65 -12.58
CA LYS A 8 12.22 4.50 -13.33
C LYS A 8 11.03 4.92 -12.46
N TYR A 9 11.07 4.52 -11.19
CA TYR A 9 10.05 4.80 -10.20
C TYR A 9 10.49 5.91 -9.25
N ALA A 10 9.50 6.62 -8.74
CA ALA A 10 9.68 7.60 -7.67
C ALA A 10 10.06 6.92 -6.35
N SER A 11 10.47 7.72 -5.37
CA SER A 11 10.71 7.26 -4.00
C SER A 11 10.37 8.36 -3.00
N VAL A 12 10.06 7.96 -1.78
CA VAL A 12 9.76 8.88 -0.68
C VAL A 12 10.96 8.97 0.25
N GLU A 13 11.41 10.18 0.54
CA GLU A 13 12.48 10.45 1.49
C GLU A 13 11.98 11.32 2.65
N GLN A 14 12.32 10.93 3.87
CA GLN A 14 12.01 11.71 5.06
C GLN A 14 13.15 11.55 6.09
N SER A 15 13.87 12.63 6.39
CA SER A 15 15.03 12.56 7.31
C SER A 15 14.62 12.34 8.78
N SER A 16 13.39 12.71 9.15
CA SER A 16 12.81 12.46 10.47
C SER A 16 11.29 12.61 10.38
N THR A 17 10.54 12.03 11.33
CA THR A 17 9.07 12.17 11.39
C THR A 17 8.57 13.61 11.54
N LYS A 18 9.45 14.59 11.80
CA LYS A 18 9.12 16.03 11.84
C LYS A 18 9.53 16.79 10.59
N SER A 19 10.29 16.16 9.70
CA SER A 19 10.74 16.75 8.45
C SER A 19 9.65 16.61 7.40
N ILE A 20 9.51 17.63 6.55
CA ILE A 20 8.62 17.55 5.38
C ILE A 20 9.13 16.38 4.52
N PRO A 21 8.25 15.43 4.14
CA PRO A 21 8.63 14.35 3.26
C PRO A 21 8.87 14.88 1.85
N PHE A 22 9.77 14.23 1.11
CA PHE A 22 10.04 14.51 -0.29
C PHE A 22 9.61 13.34 -1.15
N LEU A 23 8.79 13.63 -2.15
CA LEU A 23 8.46 12.68 -3.21
C LEU A 23 9.39 12.94 -4.39
N LEU A 24 10.41 12.11 -4.52
CA LEU A 24 11.45 12.24 -5.52
C LEU A 24 10.93 11.94 -6.93
N PRO A 25 11.61 12.44 -7.98
CA PRO A 25 11.19 12.24 -9.36
C PRO A 25 11.11 10.75 -9.77
N GLY A 26 10.06 10.40 -10.51
CA GLY A 26 9.87 9.09 -11.15
C GLY A 26 8.40 8.73 -11.35
N GLU A 27 8.14 7.56 -11.92
CA GLU A 27 6.77 7.03 -12.09
C GLU A 27 6.16 6.65 -10.72
N LEU A 28 4.89 7.02 -10.48
CA LEU A 28 4.16 6.65 -9.27
C LEU A 28 3.51 5.28 -9.42
N THR A 29 3.63 4.48 -8.37
CA THR A 29 2.86 3.25 -8.17
C THR A 29 1.96 3.42 -6.95
N SER A 30 0.96 2.56 -6.78
CA SER A 30 0.10 2.56 -5.59
C SER A 30 0.93 2.47 -4.30
N THR A 31 1.97 1.62 -4.26
CA THR A 31 2.88 1.51 -3.12
C THR A 31 3.58 2.84 -2.79
N ILE A 32 4.10 3.55 -3.79
CA ILE A 32 4.79 4.83 -3.56
C ILE A 32 3.81 5.89 -3.05
N ILE A 33 2.56 5.89 -3.53
CA ILE A 33 1.53 6.80 -3.02
C ILE A 33 1.17 6.46 -1.56
N CYS A 34 1.14 5.18 -1.20
CA CYS A 34 0.96 4.74 0.19
C CYS A 34 2.13 5.21 1.09
N ASP A 35 3.38 4.98 0.66
CA ASP A 35 4.57 5.45 1.40
C ASP A 35 4.55 6.97 1.58
N TRP A 36 4.08 7.69 0.55
CA TRP A 36 3.95 9.15 0.59
C TRP A 36 2.86 9.59 1.57
N ALA A 37 1.72 8.92 1.57
CA ALA A 37 0.63 9.18 2.49
C ALA A 37 1.07 9.00 3.96
N GLU A 38 1.73 7.89 4.27
CA GLU A 38 2.24 7.60 5.61
C GLU A 38 3.27 8.66 6.06
N ALA A 39 4.22 9.02 5.20
CA ALA A 39 5.22 10.03 5.52
C ALA A 39 4.59 11.42 5.75
N CYS A 40 3.52 11.74 5.00
CA CYS A 40 2.74 12.96 5.17
C CYS A 40 1.96 12.98 6.49
N GLU A 41 1.30 11.87 6.84
CA GLU A 41 0.59 11.70 8.12
C GLU A 41 1.55 11.85 9.29
N LEU A 42 2.66 11.10 9.28
CA LEU A 42 3.70 11.18 10.30
C LEU A 42 4.23 12.61 10.47
N PHE A 43 4.51 13.31 9.36
CA PHE A 43 4.92 14.71 9.41
C PHE A 43 3.87 15.57 10.12
N CYS A 44 2.61 15.49 9.67
CA CYS A 44 1.51 16.31 10.15
C CYS A 44 1.19 16.08 11.63
N GLU A 45 1.13 14.83 12.08
CA GLU A 45 0.87 14.47 13.48
C GLU A 45 1.98 14.90 14.42
N ASN A 46 3.23 14.90 13.95
CA ASN A 46 4.38 15.30 14.76
C ASN A 46 4.62 16.83 14.77
N GLN A 47 3.81 17.63 14.06
CA GLN A 47 3.83 19.09 14.13
C GLN A 47 2.85 19.62 15.18
N LYS A 48 3.36 20.22 16.25
CA LYS A 48 2.55 20.73 17.38
C LYS A 48 1.50 21.79 17.00
N ASP A 49 1.84 22.68 16.08
CA ASP A 49 1.02 23.87 15.77
C ASP A 49 0.43 23.83 14.35
N LEU A 50 0.54 22.69 13.66
CA LEU A 50 0.00 22.56 12.32
C LEU A 50 -1.46 22.13 12.39
N LYS A 51 -2.34 22.98 11.86
CA LYS A 51 -3.76 22.67 11.78
C LYS A 51 -4.09 21.79 10.55
N PRO A 52 -5.06 20.88 10.64
CA PRO A 52 -5.44 19.98 9.54
C PRO A 52 -5.70 20.67 8.19
N GLU A 53 -6.31 21.86 8.20
CA GLU A 53 -6.58 22.67 7.00
C GLU A 53 -5.32 23.23 6.30
N ASN A 54 -4.14 23.00 6.89
CA ASN A 54 -2.84 23.38 6.35
C ASN A 54 -1.94 22.17 6.04
N TYR A 55 -2.41 20.94 6.26
CA TYR A 55 -1.62 19.73 6.00
C TYR A 55 -1.20 19.64 4.54
N VAL A 56 -2.17 19.63 3.62
CA VAL A 56 -1.92 19.54 2.18
C VAL A 56 -1.02 20.67 1.69
N LYS A 57 -1.28 21.91 2.13
CA LYS A 57 -0.46 23.09 1.79
C LYS A 57 1.01 22.91 2.16
N LYS A 58 1.32 22.18 3.23
CA LYS A 58 2.69 21.95 3.70
C LYS A 58 3.36 20.80 2.97
N VAL A 59 2.69 19.66 2.87
CA VAL A 59 3.28 18.45 2.29
C VAL A 59 3.37 18.51 0.76
N ALA A 60 2.46 19.23 0.08
CA ALA A 60 2.48 19.37 -1.37
C ALA A 60 3.78 20.02 -1.91
N TRP A 61 4.49 20.81 -1.09
CA TRP A 61 5.82 21.34 -1.45
C TRP A 61 6.89 20.27 -1.57
N GLY A 62 6.70 19.11 -0.94
CA GLY A 62 7.61 17.97 -0.99
C GLY A 62 7.66 17.29 -2.37
N MET A 63 6.67 17.51 -3.23
CA MET A 63 6.65 16.97 -4.60
C MET A 63 7.80 17.56 -5.42
N GLN A 64 8.73 16.70 -5.89
CA GLN A 64 9.90 17.14 -6.67
C GLN A 64 9.68 17.08 -8.18
N ASN A 65 8.76 16.23 -8.62
CA ASN A 65 8.48 15.99 -10.03
C ASN A 65 7.79 17.21 -10.68
N LEU A 66 8.20 17.57 -11.90
CA LEU A 66 7.74 18.80 -12.57
C LEU A 66 6.25 18.76 -12.91
N ASP A 67 5.77 17.61 -13.39
CA ASP A 67 4.36 17.33 -13.64
C ASP A 67 3.51 17.45 -12.37
N MET A 68 3.97 16.90 -11.25
CA MET A 68 3.30 17.01 -9.95
C MET A 68 3.21 18.44 -9.44
N ARG A 69 4.28 19.21 -9.61
CA ARG A 69 4.28 20.63 -9.29
C ARG A 69 3.32 21.40 -10.18
N ASP A 70 3.29 21.12 -11.48
CA ASP A 70 2.40 21.78 -12.43
C ASP A 70 0.91 21.48 -12.12
N TRP A 71 0.58 20.21 -11.87
CA TRP A 71 -0.74 19.78 -11.40
C TRP A 71 -1.15 20.53 -10.13
N TYR A 72 -0.26 20.59 -9.12
CA TYR A 72 -0.54 21.31 -7.89
C TYR A 72 -0.71 22.81 -8.11
N GLN A 73 0.11 23.47 -8.95
CA GLN A 73 -0.05 24.91 -9.20
C GLN A 73 -1.36 25.20 -9.96
N THR A 74 -1.72 24.35 -10.92
CA THR A 74 -2.92 24.50 -11.75
C THR A 74 -4.20 24.34 -10.92
N GLU A 75 -4.24 23.35 -10.02
CA GLU A 75 -5.39 23.07 -9.15
C GLU A 75 -5.21 23.55 -7.71
N LYS A 76 -4.29 24.50 -7.47
CA LYS A 76 -3.83 24.88 -6.13
C LYS A 76 -4.94 25.21 -5.14
N ALA A 77 -5.95 25.96 -5.56
CA ALA A 77 -7.05 26.35 -4.68
C ALA A 77 -7.89 25.14 -4.25
N LYS A 78 -8.14 24.22 -5.18
CA LYS A 78 -8.90 22.99 -4.96
C LYS A 78 -8.10 22.00 -4.10
N ILE A 79 -6.84 21.74 -4.47
CA ILE A 79 -5.98 20.81 -3.72
C ILE A 79 -5.75 21.29 -2.29
N ASN A 80 -5.57 22.59 -2.08
CA ASN A 80 -5.39 23.14 -0.72
C ASN A 80 -6.65 23.16 0.14
N ALA A 81 -7.82 22.91 -0.44
CA ALA A 81 -9.07 22.76 0.29
C ALA A 81 -9.31 21.31 0.76
N TYR A 82 -8.55 20.35 0.23
CA TYR A 82 -8.67 18.95 0.62
C TYR A 82 -8.13 18.70 2.03
N THR A 83 -8.76 17.74 2.70
CA THR A 83 -8.13 16.97 3.77
C THR A 83 -6.97 16.14 3.22
N LEU A 84 -6.11 15.63 4.11
CA LEU A 84 -4.99 14.79 3.66
C LEU A 84 -5.47 13.52 2.92
N PRO A 85 -6.50 12.79 3.38
CA PRO A 85 -7.03 11.63 2.64
C PRO A 85 -7.59 12.00 1.25
N GLU A 86 -8.36 13.10 1.15
CA GLU A 86 -8.90 13.56 -0.15
C GLU A 86 -7.78 13.95 -1.13
N TYR A 87 -6.68 14.52 -0.63
CA TYR A 87 -5.50 14.80 -1.44
C TYR A 87 -4.82 13.54 -1.96
N ILE A 88 -4.66 12.51 -1.11
CA ILE A 88 -4.08 11.23 -1.51
C ILE A 88 -4.97 10.53 -2.56
N GLU A 89 -6.29 10.54 -2.38
CA GLU A 89 -7.23 10.00 -3.37
C GLU A 89 -7.21 10.77 -4.69
N ALA A 90 -7.05 12.10 -4.64
CA ALA A 90 -6.84 12.91 -5.83
C ALA A 90 -5.52 12.56 -6.54
N MET A 91 -4.45 12.26 -5.81
CA MET A 91 -3.19 11.77 -6.40
C MET A 91 -3.38 10.40 -7.06
N LYS A 92 -4.00 9.44 -6.38
CA LYS A 92 -4.29 8.11 -6.96
C LYS A 92 -5.06 8.25 -8.27
N SER A 93 -6.13 9.05 -8.25
CA SER A 93 -6.99 9.28 -9.44
C SER A 93 -6.26 9.96 -10.60
N HIS A 94 -5.24 10.78 -10.32
CA HIS A 94 -4.53 11.54 -11.35
C HIS A 94 -3.33 10.77 -11.93
N TYR A 95 -2.61 10.02 -11.12
CA TYR A 95 -1.34 9.39 -11.51
C TYR A 95 -1.41 7.88 -11.74
N LEU A 96 -2.39 7.19 -11.14
CA LEU A 96 -2.59 5.77 -11.40
C LEU A 96 -3.48 5.57 -12.62
N ARG A 97 -3.35 4.42 -13.27
CA ARG A 97 -4.22 4.06 -14.39
C ARG A 97 -5.68 3.88 -13.90
N PRO A 98 -6.70 4.15 -14.73
CA PRO A 98 -8.13 4.08 -14.33
C PRO A 98 -8.65 2.72 -13.84
N ASP A 99 -7.80 1.70 -13.77
CA ASP A 99 -8.06 0.30 -13.47
C ASP A 99 -6.98 -0.30 -12.54
N TRP A 100 -6.16 0.53 -11.89
CA TRP A 100 -5.02 0.07 -11.09
C TRP A 100 -5.41 -0.89 -9.96
N ASP A 101 -6.58 -0.68 -9.35
CA ASP A 101 -7.11 -1.45 -8.25
C ASP A 101 -7.67 -2.79 -8.71
N GLU A 102 -8.32 -2.84 -9.87
CA GLU A 102 -8.72 -4.08 -10.54
C GLU A 102 -7.51 -4.91 -10.97
N GLU A 103 -6.50 -4.29 -11.61
CA GLU A 103 -5.25 -4.98 -12.00
C GLU A 103 -4.52 -5.56 -10.76
N ALA A 104 -4.47 -4.82 -9.66
CA ALA A 104 -3.85 -5.27 -8.41
C ALA A 104 -4.66 -6.39 -7.73
N HIS A 105 -6.00 -6.30 -7.76
CA HIS A 105 -6.87 -7.37 -7.29
C HIS A 105 -6.69 -8.66 -8.07
N ASP A 106 -6.62 -8.59 -9.39
CA ASP A 106 -6.45 -9.76 -10.24
C ASP A 106 -5.09 -10.43 -10.00
N ALA A 107 -4.03 -9.64 -9.81
CA ALA A 107 -2.72 -10.15 -9.42
C ALA A 107 -2.78 -10.89 -8.08
N LEU A 108 -3.49 -10.35 -7.09
CA LEU A 108 -3.72 -11.00 -5.79
C LEU A 108 -4.55 -12.29 -5.95
N ALA A 109 -5.64 -12.25 -6.72
CA ALA A 109 -6.52 -13.40 -6.95
C ALA A 109 -5.82 -14.57 -7.66
N LEU A 110 -4.74 -14.29 -8.40
CA LEU A 110 -3.89 -15.30 -9.05
C LEU A 110 -2.71 -15.73 -8.18
N SER A 111 -2.47 -15.07 -7.03
CA SER A 111 -1.36 -15.36 -6.14
C SER A 111 -1.50 -16.74 -5.48
N THR A 112 -0.44 -17.53 -5.53
CA THR A 112 -0.37 -18.87 -4.90
C THR A 112 0.93 -19.04 -4.13
N GLN A 113 0.99 -20.01 -3.21
CA GLN A 113 2.20 -20.23 -2.40
C GLN A 113 3.45 -20.51 -3.25
N GLY A 114 3.29 -21.18 -4.39
CA GLY A 114 4.33 -21.29 -5.41
C GLY A 114 5.52 -22.14 -4.99
N LEU A 115 6.63 -21.53 -4.57
CA LEU A 115 7.80 -22.21 -3.96
C LEU A 115 8.22 -21.49 -2.66
N LEU A 116 7.40 -20.54 -2.20
CA LEU A 116 7.69 -19.75 -1.04
C LEU A 116 7.25 -20.49 0.23
N PRO A 117 7.95 -20.30 1.35
CA PRO A 117 7.38 -20.59 2.66
C PRO A 117 6.03 -19.89 2.80
N PHE A 118 5.04 -20.58 3.37
CA PHE A 118 3.68 -20.09 3.53
C PHE A 118 3.66 -18.73 4.22
N ALA A 119 4.42 -18.56 5.30
CA ALA A 119 4.50 -17.30 6.03
C ALA A 119 5.00 -16.13 5.15
N LYS A 120 5.94 -16.38 4.25
CA LYS A 120 6.45 -15.36 3.32
C LYS A 120 5.41 -15.00 2.27
N TRP A 121 4.76 -16.00 1.69
CA TRP A 121 3.67 -15.78 0.72
C TRP A 121 2.49 -15.03 1.36
N GLN A 122 2.04 -15.46 2.53
CA GLN A 122 0.95 -14.79 3.26
C GLN A 122 1.28 -13.35 3.60
N THR A 123 2.52 -13.07 4.05
CA THR A 123 2.95 -11.70 4.33
C THR A 123 2.89 -10.84 3.07
N ASN A 124 3.46 -11.31 1.95
CA ASN A 124 3.42 -10.58 0.69
C ASN A 124 1.97 -10.32 0.24
N PHE A 125 1.10 -11.34 0.31
CA PHE A 125 -0.31 -11.21 -0.03
C PHE A 125 -1.00 -10.12 0.82
N CYS A 126 -0.77 -10.11 2.14
CA CYS A 126 -1.36 -9.11 3.01
C CYS A 126 -0.83 -7.69 2.74
N VAL A 127 0.48 -7.55 2.47
CA VAL A 127 1.08 -6.26 2.10
C VAL A 127 0.47 -5.72 0.81
N ASP A 128 0.35 -6.55 -0.21
CA ASP A 128 -0.24 -6.15 -1.49
C ASP A 128 -1.73 -5.81 -1.33
N ASN A 129 -2.46 -6.55 -0.48
CA ASN A 129 -3.87 -6.27 -0.18
C ASN A 129 -4.09 -4.94 0.57
N ILE A 130 -3.11 -4.44 1.33
CA ILE A 130 -3.18 -3.12 1.97
C ILE A 130 -3.29 -2.00 0.92
N LEU A 131 -2.69 -2.18 -0.26
CA LEU A 131 -2.79 -1.20 -1.36
C LEU A 131 -4.22 -1.04 -1.87
N LEU A 132 -5.06 -2.06 -1.69
CA LEU A 132 -6.48 -2.05 -2.04
C LEU A 132 -7.38 -1.53 -0.91
N CYS A 133 -6.81 -1.11 0.23
CA CYS A 133 -7.59 -0.53 1.32
C CYS A 133 -8.43 0.64 0.80
N ASP A 134 -9.68 0.73 1.29
CA ASP A 134 -10.69 1.71 0.87
C ASP A 134 -11.20 1.58 -0.57
N THR A 135 -10.75 0.55 -1.31
CA THR A 135 -11.35 0.16 -2.61
C THR A 135 -12.38 -0.96 -2.42
N PRO A 136 -13.33 -1.13 -3.37
CA PRO A 136 -14.23 -2.29 -3.38
C PRO A 136 -13.52 -3.64 -3.54
N PHE A 137 -12.25 -3.64 -3.97
CA PHE A 137 -11.47 -4.83 -4.28
C PHE A 137 -10.62 -5.35 -3.10
N TYR A 138 -10.72 -4.73 -1.93
CA TYR A 138 -10.03 -5.20 -0.72
C TYR A 138 -10.50 -6.60 -0.27
N PHE A 139 -9.56 -7.53 -0.09
CA PHE A 139 -9.87 -8.85 0.48
C PHE A 139 -10.08 -8.72 1.98
N LYS A 140 -11.28 -9.10 2.46
CA LYS A 140 -11.57 -9.15 3.90
C LYS A 140 -10.94 -10.39 4.52
N GLU A 141 -10.81 -10.39 5.85
CA GLU A 141 -10.16 -11.50 6.59
C GLU A 141 -10.68 -12.90 6.21
N ALA A 142 -11.99 -13.04 6.02
CA ALA A 142 -12.60 -14.31 5.60
C ALA A 142 -12.17 -14.72 4.18
N ASP A 143 -12.08 -13.75 3.26
CA ASP A 143 -11.65 -13.96 1.87
C ASP A 143 -10.16 -14.27 1.80
N ILE A 144 -9.33 -13.58 2.59
CA ILE A 144 -7.90 -13.88 2.75
C ILE A 144 -7.71 -15.33 3.23
N CYS A 145 -8.38 -15.71 4.33
CA CYS A 145 -8.30 -17.06 4.88
C CYS A 145 -8.69 -18.12 3.84
N LYS A 146 -9.79 -17.87 3.13
CA LYS A 146 -10.27 -18.75 2.06
C LYS A 146 -9.25 -18.84 0.93
N HIS A 147 -8.70 -17.72 0.47
CA HIS A 147 -7.70 -17.66 -0.60
C HIS A 147 -6.46 -18.46 -0.23
N LEU A 148 -5.88 -18.16 0.93
CA LEU A 148 -4.67 -18.82 1.43
C LEU A 148 -4.87 -20.34 1.55
N ASN A 149 -6.03 -20.79 2.05
CA ASN A 149 -6.36 -22.22 2.14
C ASN A 149 -6.58 -22.89 0.77
N ILE A 150 -7.11 -22.15 -0.21
CA ILE A 150 -7.30 -22.69 -1.57
C ILE A 150 -5.95 -22.85 -2.26
N HIS A 151 -5.08 -21.84 -2.18
CA HIS A 151 -3.87 -21.68 -2.98
C HIS A 151 -2.54 -22.02 -2.27
N MET A 152 -2.60 -22.51 -1.02
CA MET A 152 -1.46 -23.16 -0.36
C MET A 152 -1.05 -24.46 -1.05
N HIS A 153 0.19 -24.89 -0.82
CA HIS A 153 0.73 -26.14 -1.32
C HIS A 153 -0.14 -27.35 -0.95
N SER A 154 -0.20 -28.33 -1.87
CA SER A 154 -0.97 -29.56 -1.67
C SER A 154 -0.57 -30.29 -0.40
N ASP A 155 0.73 -30.34 -0.10
CA ASP A 155 1.29 -31.10 1.01
C ASP A 155 0.91 -30.45 2.35
N LEU A 156 1.11 -29.13 2.45
CA LEU A 156 0.63 -28.33 3.58
C LEU A 156 -0.88 -28.45 3.77
N LYS A 157 -1.66 -28.46 2.67
CA LYS A 157 -3.11 -28.62 2.71
C LYS A 157 -3.53 -29.99 3.25
N VAL A 158 -2.77 -31.05 2.96
CA VAL A 158 -2.98 -32.38 3.53
C VAL A 158 -2.69 -32.39 5.03
N LEU A 159 -1.58 -31.79 5.47
CA LEU A 159 -1.25 -31.64 6.88
C LEU A 159 -2.35 -30.87 7.63
N CYS A 160 -2.80 -29.73 7.07
CA CYS A 160 -3.86 -28.92 7.63
C CYS A 160 -5.18 -29.70 7.80
N LYS A 161 -5.50 -30.62 6.87
CA LYS A 161 -6.67 -31.50 6.98
C LYS A 161 -6.48 -32.57 8.06
N HIS A 162 -5.30 -33.18 8.13
CA HIS A 162 -4.97 -34.20 9.14
C HIS A 162 -5.12 -33.61 10.55
N GLU A 163 -4.51 -32.45 10.77
CA GLU A 163 -4.51 -31.74 12.05
C GLU A 163 -5.81 -30.96 12.32
N LYS A 164 -6.80 -31.06 11.42
CA LYS A 164 -8.11 -30.39 11.51
C LYS A 164 -8.00 -28.87 11.66
N VAL A 165 -6.89 -28.27 11.21
CA VAL A 165 -6.64 -26.82 11.22
C VAL A 165 -7.69 -26.09 10.41
N ASN A 166 -8.18 -26.70 9.32
CA ASN A 166 -9.27 -26.17 8.50
C ASN A 166 -10.61 -25.97 9.24
N LYS A 167 -10.77 -26.46 10.47
CA LYS A 167 -11.96 -26.24 11.31
C LYS A 167 -11.83 -25.02 12.24
N ILE A 168 -10.65 -24.41 12.31
CA ILE A 168 -10.41 -23.24 13.15
C ILE A 168 -11.07 -22.02 12.50
N LEU A 169 -12.05 -21.43 13.19
CA LEU A 169 -12.80 -20.28 12.67
C LEU A 169 -12.09 -18.94 12.88
N LYS A 170 -11.24 -18.83 13.91
CA LYS A 170 -10.53 -17.58 14.21
C LYS A 170 -9.30 -17.50 13.32
N PHE A 171 -9.24 -16.50 12.45
CA PHE A 171 -8.16 -16.33 11.47
C PHE A 171 -6.77 -16.39 12.10
N ASN A 172 -6.49 -15.60 13.13
CA ASN A 172 -5.17 -15.59 13.77
C ASN A 172 -4.76 -16.95 14.34
N LYS A 173 -5.72 -17.70 14.92
CA LYS A 173 -5.44 -19.05 15.44
C LYS A 173 -5.23 -20.06 14.33
N TRP A 174 -5.95 -19.91 13.23
CA TRP A 174 -5.76 -20.73 12.04
C TRP A 174 -4.37 -20.47 11.45
N LEU A 175 -4.03 -19.20 11.25
CA LEU A 175 -2.77 -18.76 10.64
C LEU A 175 -1.55 -19.26 11.43
N GLU A 176 -1.54 -19.07 12.75
CA GLU A 176 -0.50 -19.57 13.65
C GLU A 176 -0.28 -21.09 13.49
N LYS A 177 -1.36 -21.87 13.39
CA LYS A 177 -1.28 -23.31 13.22
C LYS A 177 -0.79 -23.72 11.83
N VAL A 178 -1.17 -23.00 10.78
CA VAL A 178 -0.66 -23.26 9.44
C VAL A 178 0.85 -22.95 9.37
N HIS A 179 1.31 -21.88 10.01
CA HIS A 179 2.74 -21.55 10.07
C HIS A 179 3.55 -22.68 10.69
N ILE A 180 3.11 -23.22 11.83
CA ILE A 180 3.78 -24.34 12.51
C ILE A 180 3.84 -25.61 11.64
N LEU A 181 2.89 -25.81 10.72
CA LEU A 181 2.84 -27.00 9.87
C LEU A 181 3.67 -26.89 8.59
N ASP A 182 4.05 -25.67 8.19
CA ASP A 182 4.87 -25.41 7.00
C ASP A 182 6.37 -25.37 7.33
N GLU A 183 6.74 -25.28 8.61
CA GLU A 183 8.10 -25.45 9.15
C GLU A 183 8.53 -26.94 9.20
#